data_AF-E1X235-F1
#
_entry.id   AF-E1X235-F1
#
_cell.length_a   1.000
_cell.length_b   1.000
_cell.length_c   1.000
_cell.angle_alpha   90.00
_cell.angle_beta   90.00
_cell.angle_gamma   90.00
#
_symmetry.space_group_name_H-M   'P 1'
#
loop_
_entity.id
_entity.type
_entity.pdbx_description
1 polymer ?
#
loop_
_entity_poly.entity_id
_entity_poly.type
_entity_poly.pdbx_seq_one_letter_code
_entity_poly.pdbx_strand_id
1 'polypeptide(L)'
;MLTVVIYGEASKKVIKEISLHEDDLSKTILELLQDHKIPIASSCMGEGVCKKCVINDNILSCFKLVKDITKWESPIIRISYL
;
A
#
# COMPACT_ATOMS: atom_id res chain seq x y z
N MET A 1 2.34 -14.57 -11.18
CA MET A 1 2.73 -13.17 -10.96
C MET A 1 1.47 -12.37 -10.69
N LEU A 2 1.41 -11.69 -9.54
CA LEU A 2 0.28 -10.81 -9.20
C LEU A 2 0.77 -9.37 -9.31
N THR A 3 -0.01 -8.52 -9.99
CA THR A 3 0.28 -7.10 -10.11
C THR A 3 -0.64 -6.31 -9.19
N VAL A 4 -0.08 -5.39 -8.43
CA VAL A 4 -0.80 -4.43 -7.59
C VAL A 4 -0.78 -3.06 -8.26
N VAL A 5 -1.94 -2.41 -8.32
CA VAL A 5 -2.09 -1.07 -8.87
C VAL A 5 -2.14 -0.05 -7.74
N ILE A 6 -1.29 0.97 -7.81
CA ILE A 6 -1.33 2.12 -6.93
C ILE A 6 -2.14 3.22 -7.60
N TYR A 7 -3.26 3.61 -7.00
CA TYR A 7 -4.16 4.64 -7.52
C TYR A 7 -4.19 5.85 -6.60
N GLY A 8 -3.98 7.03 -7.17
CA GLY A 8 -4.12 8.31 -6.49
C GLY A 8 -5.54 8.83 -6.65
N GLU A 9 -6.26 9.00 -5.54
CA GLU A 9 -7.63 9.54 -5.56
C GLU A 9 -7.70 11.05 -5.79
N ALA A 10 -6.70 11.83 -5.38
CA ALA A 10 -6.63 13.25 -5.63
C ALA A 10 -6.24 13.54 -7.08
N SER A 11 -5.26 12.82 -7.63
CA SER A 11 -4.87 12.96 -9.04
C SER A 11 -5.79 12.22 -10.04
N LYS A 12 -6.62 11.29 -9.54
CA LYS A 12 -7.48 10.40 -10.33
C LYS A 12 -6.72 9.57 -11.37
N LYS A 13 -5.50 9.15 -11.03
CA LYS A 13 -4.60 8.44 -11.95
C LYS A 13 -3.97 7.22 -11.28
N VAL A 14 -3.60 6.26 -12.13
CA VAL A 14 -2.67 5.20 -11.74
C VAL A 14 -1.30 5.83 -11.57
N ILE A 15 -0.76 5.74 -10.35
CA ILE A 15 0.56 6.26 -9.99
C ILE A 15 1.65 5.28 -10.40
N LYS A 16 1.40 3.98 -10.18
CA LYS A 16 2.35 2.90 -10.45
C LYS A 16 1.66 1.55 -10.48
N GLU A 17 2.21 0.64 -11.28
CA GLU A 17 1.91 -0.79 -11.20
C GLU A 17 3.12 -1.51 -10.64
N ILE A 18 2.92 -2.39 -9.66
CA ILE A 18 3.97 -3.12 -8.95
C ILE A 18 3.73 -4.61 -9.15
N SER A 19 4.67 -5.27 -9.82
CA SER A 19 4.72 -6.73 -9.88
C SER A 19 5.25 -7.28 -8.56
N LEU A 20 4.46 -8.11 -7.89
CA LEU A 20 4.86 -8.69 -6.61
C LEU A 20 5.75 -9.92 -6.80
N HIS A 21 6.82 -9.99 -6.02
CA HIS A 21 7.69 -11.15 -5.88
C HIS A 21 7.37 -11.92 -4.57
N GLU A 22 7.86 -13.16 -4.45
CA GLU A 22 7.62 -13.97 -3.24
C GLU A 22 8.18 -13.29 -1.97
N ASP A 23 9.33 -12.63 -2.09
CA ASP A 23 9.95 -11.90 -0.97
C ASP A 23 9.09 -10.74 -0.46
N ASP A 24 8.30 -10.12 -1.35
CA ASP A 24 7.42 -9.01 -0.98
C ASP A 24 6.26 -9.46 -0.09
N LEU A 25 5.84 -10.73 -0.20
CA LEU A 25 4.67 -11.25 0.54
C LEU A 25 4.83 -11.19 2.06
N SER A 26 6.08 -11.20 2.54
CA SER A 26 6.45 -11.09 3.95
C SER A 26 6.45 -9.66 4.48
N LYS A 27 6.49 -8.67 3.58
CA LYS A 27 6.50 -7.24 3.93
C LYS A 27 5.10 -6.77 4.29
N THR A 28 5.05 -5.71 5.08
CA THR A 28 3.85 -4.88 5.22
C THR A 28 3.59 -4.09 3.94
N ILE A 29 2.34 -3.68 3.73
CA ILE A 29 1.99 -2.81 2.61
C ILE A 29 2.74 -1.47 2.73
N LEU A 30 2.96 -0.96 3.95
CA LEU A 30 3.76 0.24 4.16
C LEU A 30 5.20 0.08 3.62
N GLU A 31 5.88 -1.01 3.95
CA GLU A 31 7.25 -1.28 3.50
C GLU A 31 7.30 -1.40 1.97
N LEU A 32 6.35 -2.12 1.35
CA LEU A 32 6.25 -2.20 -0.10
C LEU A 32 6.14 -0.81 -0.74
N LEU A 33 5.26 0.05 -0.21
CA LEU A 33 5.10 1.41 -0.72
C LEU A 33 6.40 2.23 -0.58
N GLN A 34 7.11 2.10 0.55
CA GLN A 34 8.38 2.80 0.81
C GLN A 34 9.54 2.31 -0.07
N ASP A 35 9.62 1.00 -0.32
CA ASP A 35 10.60 0.39 -1.23
C ASP A 35 10.44 0.95 -2.65
N HIS A 36 9.19 1.07 -3.09
CA HIS A 36 8.84 1.61 -4.42
C HIS A 36 8.76 3.14 -4.48
N LYS A 37 9.13 3.84 -3.39
CA LYS A 37 9.14 5.30 -3.25
C LYS A 37 7.78 5.96 -3.49
N ILE A 38 6.70 5.26 -3.14
CA ILE A 38 5.35 5.82 -3.14
C ILE A 38 5.16 6.68 -1.88
N PRO A 39 4.80 7.97 -2.01
CA PRO A 39 4.60 8.82 -0.86
C PRO A 39 3.39 8.35 -0.04
N ILE A 40 3.61 8.06 1.24
CA ILE A 40 2.56 7.70 2.19
C ILE A 40 2.90 8.33 3.54
N ALA A 41 1.93 8.97 4.17
CA ALA A 41 2.10 9.59 5.48
C ALA A 41 2.35 8.50 6.53
N SER A 42 3.49 8.59 7.23
CA SER A 42 3.85 7.73 8.35
C SER A 42 4.75 8.49 9.30
N SER A 43 4.52 8.35 10.62
CA SER A 43 5.35 9.03 11.63
C SER A 43 5.47 8.24 12.94
N CYS A 44 5.30 6.93 12.91
CA CYS A 44 5.40 6.06 14.09
C CYS A 44 6.11 4.74 13.81
N MET A 45 7.04 4.72 12.85
CA MET A 45 7.85 3.54 12.53
C MET A 45 7.03 2.24 12.27
N GLY A 46 5.80 2.37 11.76
CA GLY A 46 4.93 1.22 11.50
C GLY A 46 4.12 0.70 12.69
N GLU A 47 4.19 1.32 13.88
CA GLU A 47 3.46 0.90 15.09
C GLU A 47 1.94 1.21 15.06
N GLY A 48 1.45 1.89 14.03
CA GLY A 48 0.04 2.26 13.85
C GLY A 48 -0.53 3.32 14.80
N VAL A 49 0.19 3.74 15.84
CA VAL A 49 -0.28 4.79 16.79
C VAL A 49 -0.54 6.14 16.11
N CYS A 50 0.18 6.47 15.03
CA CYS A 50 -0.05 7.73 14.31
C CYS A 50 -1.33 7.74 13.46
N LYS A 51 -1.85 6.57 13.05
CA LYS A 51 -3.02 6.40 12.18
C LYS A 51 -2.95 7.16 10.83
N LYS A 52 -1.75 7.42 10.30
CA LYS A 52 -1.56 8.23 9.08
C LYS A 52 -1.43 7.43 7.78
N CYS A 53 -0.93 6.21 7.85
CA CYS A 53 -0.63 5.37 6.67
C CYS A 53 -1.88 4.67 6.13
N VAL A 54 -2.96 5.44 5.97
CA VAL A 54 -4.27 4.95 5.55
C VAL A 54 -4.28 4.71 4.05
N ILE A 55 -4.73 3.53 3.65
CA ILE A 55 -5.06 3.14 2.29
C ILE A 55 -6.51 2.63 2.24
N ASN A 56 -7.14 2.67 1.07
CA ASN A 56 -8.50 2.16 0.86
C ASN A 56 -9.46 2.65 1.97
N ASP A 57 -9.40 3.94 2.25
CA ASP A 57 -10.21 4.71 3.21
C ASP A 57 -10.05 4.39 4.70
N ASN A 58 -9.72 3.16 5.10
CA ASN A 58 -9.70 2.77 6.52
C ASN A 58 -8.62 1.75 6.91
N ILE A 59 -7.77 1.32 5.97
CA ILE A 59 -6.76 0.29 6.24
C ILE A 59 -5.44 0.97 6.59
N LEU A 60 -4.87 0.66 7.77
CA LEU A 60 -3.50 1.05 8.08
C LEU A 60 -2.52 0.11 7.37
N SER A 61 -1.76 0.63 6.40
CA SER A 61 -0.86 -0.17 5.58
C SER A 61 0.28 -0.81 6.37
N CYS A 62 0.62 -0.27 7.55
CA CYS A 62 1.62 -0.86 8.44
C CYS A 62 1.14 -2.12 9.18
N PHE A 63 -0.16 -2.41 9.19
CA PHE A 63 -0.74 -3.58 9.87
C PHE A 63 -1.22 -4.67 8.92
N LYS A 64 -1.06 -4.46 7.61
CA LYS A 64 -1.42 -5.45 6.58
C LYS A 64 -0.18 -5.92 5.87
N LEU A 65 -0.12 -7.22 5.60
CA LEU A 65 0.95 -7.82 4.83
C LEU A 65 0.59 -7.78 3.35
N VAL A 66 1.60 -7.71 2.49
CA VAL A 66 1.42 -7.75 1.03
C VAL A 66 0.71 -9.04 0.61
N LYS A 67 0.97 -10.17 1.29
CA LYS A 67 0.24 -11.42 1.05
C LYS A 67 -1.27 -11.28 1.20
N ASP A 68 -1.76 -10.33 2.00
CA ASP A 68 -3.20 -10.12 2.17
C ASP A 68 -3.83 -9.54 0.89
N ILE A 69 -3.06 -8.82 0.08
CA ILE A 69 -3.52 -8.27 -1.21
C ILE A 69 -3.86 -9.40 -2.20
N THR A 70 -3.19 -10.56 -2.09
CA THR A 70 -3.46 -11.73 -2.95
C THR A 70 -4.89 -12.27 -2.79
N LYS A 71 -5.58 -11.89 -1.70
CA LYS A 71 -6.96 -12.30 -1.40
C LYS A 71 -7.98 -11.25 -1.81
N TRP A 72 -7.56 -10.08 -2.30
CA TRP A 72 -8.46 -9.02 -2.72
C TRP A 72 -9.03 -9.36 -4.10
N GLU A 73 -10.32 -9.10 -4.30
CA GLU A 73 -10.98 -9.26 -5.61
C GLU A 73 -10.32 -8.36 -6.67
N SER A 74 -9.91 -7.16 -6.25
CA SER A 74 -9.13 -6.24 -7.07
C SER A 74 -7.89 -5.76 -6.30
N PRO A 75 -6.67 -6.03 -6.77
CA PRO A 75 -5.42 -5.69 -6.09
C PRO A 75 -5.05 -4.21 -6.28
N ILE A 76 -5.94 -3.31 -5.85
CA ILE A 76 -5.77 -1.84 -5.96
C ILE A 76 -5.55 -1.24 -4.58
N ILE A 77 -4.45 -0.50 -4.43
CA ILE A 77 -4.16 0.35 -3.28
C ILE A 77 -4.49 1.79 -3.65
N ARG A 78 -5.51 2.35 -2.99
CA ARG A 78 -5.97 3.74 -3.13
C ARG A 78 -5.39 4.60 -2.02
N ILE A 79 -4.79 5.74 -2.38
CA ILE A 79 -4.25 6.73 -1.44
C ILE A 79 -4.97 8.05 -1.69
N SER A 80 -5.61 8.59 -0.63
CA SER A 80 -6.58 9.70 -0.75
C SER A 80 -5.97 11.03 -1.20
N TYR A 81 -4.70 11.27 -0.88
CA TYR A 81 -3.97 12.52 -1.13
C TYR A 81 -2.94 12.44 -2.26
N LEU A 82 -2.83 11.30 -2.94
CA LEU A 82 -2.07 11.17 -4.20
C LEU A 82 -3.02 11.33 -5.38
#